data_AF-A0A4Q3ML10-F1
#
_entry.id   AF-A0A4Q3ML10-F1
#
_cell.length_a   1.000
_cell.length_b   1.000
_cell.length_c   1.000
_cell.angle_alpha   90.00
_cell.angle_beta   90.00
_cell.angle_gamma   90.00
#
_symmetry.space_group_name_H-M   'P 1'
#
loop_
_entity.id
_entity.type
_entity.pdbx_description
1 polymer ?
#
loop_
_entity_poly.entity_id
_entity_poly.type
_entity_poly.pdbx_seq_one_letter_code
_entity_poly.pdbx_strand_id
1 'polypeptide(L)'
;MNHKRTTAATLAASSVVLLAACGDKALSCADPAAVSLAQQIYQQSFDKEHASMDPERQRQVQITSKNTKVTVESITTARSDESTGNKHCSAVLTAVMPQGAIPTDQRMLNHLRGTYEPQGAALEGDTVKGSVTYTVQRTEDSKEILVTLTGHLAFMGLFHDLAMLRVFDKSEAEIAKIAGEAPPAAEAKPAEPSPAEVSPVAQPAPAVATSAPTNTAPAAASVPPPANVTADATTVTVPHLCTAAETPIFACSTGKKRASVCTGRASGNEQLTYRIAPLDGTVEMEYPSGGAGAASAFQRGSQVVQDGTAVNFLSFDKSNYRYVVYAGDGQNGRKGVVVEQSGKRIADLRCQSDALSRIDPAQLQKSGLSLDSRTLQLQ
;
A
#
# COMPACT_ATOMS: atom_id res chain seq x y z
N MET A 1 -46.01 11.67 -21.81
CA MET A 1 -45.52 12.02 -20.44
C MET A 1 -44.11 11.45 -20.27
N ASN A 2 -43.31 12.04 -19.38
CA ASN A 2 -41.84 12.04 -19.47
C ASN A 2 -41.12 10.68 -19.38
N HIS A 3 -40.15 10.47 -20.26
CA HIS A 3 -38.96 9.67 -19.96
C HIS A 3 -38.04 10.47 -19.03
N LYS A 4 -37.45 9.82 -18.01
CA LYS A 4 -36.25 10.33 -17.33
C LYS A 4 -35.12 9.30 -17.42
N ARG A 5 -34.07 9.68 -18.14
CA ARG A 5 -32.78 8.97 -18.15
C ARG A 5 -32.17 9.07 -16.75
N THR A 6 -31.68 7.95 -16.22
CA THR A 6 -30.79 7.96 -15.05
C THR A 6 -29.35 7.90 -15.55
N THR A 7 -28.59 8.97 -15.34
CA THR A 7 -27.18 9.08 -15.71
C THR A 7 -26.32 8.20 -14.80
N ALA A 8 -25.46 7.37 -15.39
CA ALA A 8 -24.39 6.71 -14.66
C ALA A 8 -23.33 7.76 -14.27
N ALA A 9 -23.00 7.83 -12.98
CA ALA A 9 -21.90 8.65 -12.50
C ALA A 9 -20.60 7.85 -12.62
N THR A 10 -19.89 8.02 -13.74
CA THR A 10 -18.55 7.48 -13.94
C THR A 10 -17.60 8.04 -12.88
N LEU A 11 -16.84 7.18 -12.19
CA LEU A 11 -15.73 7.61 -11.34
C LEU A 11 -14.75 8.42 -12.19
N ALA A 12 -14.54 9.69 -11.83
CA ALA A 12 -13.74 10.60 -12.62
C ALA A 12 -12.27 10.17 -12.62
N ALA A 13 -11.72 9.91 -13.81
CA ALA A 13 -10.30 9.70 -13.98
C ALA A 13 -9.54 10.98 -13.58
N SER A 14 -8.56 10.83 -12.68
CA SER A 14 -7.65 11.90 -12.27
C SER A 14 -6.99 12.51 -13.50
N SER A 15 -7.48 13.67 -13.89
CA SER A 15 -7.12 14.37 -15.12
C SER A 15 -6.01 15.35 -14.81
N VAL A 16 -4.81 15.07 -15.31
CA VAL A 16 -3.63 15.92 -15.10
C VAL A 16 -3.39 16.78 -16.34
N VAL A 17 -3.06 18.06 -16.11
CA VAL A 17 -3.18 19.14 -17.09
C VAL A 17 -1.89 19.95 -17.17
N LEU A 18 -1.37 20.20 -18.38
CA LEU A 18 -0.23 21.08 -18.64
C LEU A 18 -0.48 22.04 -19.81
N LEU A 19 0.28 23.14 -19.81
CA LEU A 19 0.20 24.27 -20.76
C LEU A 19 1.55 24.49 -21.47
N ALA A 20 1.51 24.92 -22.73
CA ALA A 20 2.69 25.36 -23.50
C ALA A 20 2.45 26.63 -24.33
N ALA A 21 3.50 27.43 -24.48
CA ALA A 21 3.50 28.72 -25.19
C ALA A 21 3.32 28.60 -26.72
N CYS A 22 2.93 29.72 -27.34
CA CYS A 22 2.18 29.73 -28.60
C CYS A 22 2.97 29.59 -29.91
N GLY A 23 2.27 29.01 -30.91
CA GLY A 23 2.40 29.33 -32.33
C GLY A 23 1.04 29.21 -33.02
N ASP A 24 0.80 29.91 -34.13
CA ASP A 24 -0.53 30.01 -34.79
C ASP A 24 -0.94 28.80 -35.67
N LYS A 25 -0.30 27.64 -35.51
CA LYS A 25 -0.57 26.44 -36.33
C LYS A 25 -1.87 25.73 -35.91
N ALA A 26 -2.57 25.14 -36.87
CA ALA A 26 -3.78 24.36 -36.60
C ALA A 26 -3.48 23.19 -35.65
N LEU A 27 -4.22 23.12 -34.54
CA LEU A 27 -3.97 22.17 -33.45
C LEU A 27 -4.24 20.73 -33.92
N SER A 28 -3.35 19.80 -33.62
CA SER A 28 -3.44 18.39 -34.01
C SER A 28 -3.12 17.48 -32.83
N CYS A 29 -3.69 16.29 -32.79
CA CYS A 29 -3.31 15.26 -31.82
C CYS A 29 -1.82 14.92 -31.89
N ALA A 30 -1.26 14.91 -33.10
CA ALA A 30 0.16 14.64 -33.35
C ALA A 30 1.03 15.93 -33.34
N ASP A 31 0.54 17.03 -32.75
CA ASP A 31 1.36 18.22 -32.58
C ASP A 31 2.52 17.94 -31.60
N PRO A 32 3.79 18.28 -31.92
CA PRO A 32 4.93 17.98 -31.07
C PRO A 32 4.85 18.55 -29.65
N ALA A 33 4.22 19.72 -29.47
CA ALA A 33 4.02 20.28 -28.14
C ALA A 33 2.95 19.50 -27.38
N ALA A 34 1.83 19.12 -28.02
CA ALA A 34 0.81 18.28 -27.40
C ALA A 34 1.34 16.90 -26.98
N VAL A 35 2.17 16.28 -27.82
CA VAL A 35 2.85 15.00 -27.54
C VAL A 35 3.85 15.13 -26.38
N SER A 36 4.67 16.19 -26.38
CA SER A 36 5.60 16.50 -25.29
C SER A 36 4.86 16.72 -23.97
N LEU A 37 3.76 17.47 -23.97
CA LEU A 37 2.92 17.69 -22.79
C LEU A 37 2.31 16.37 -22.28
N ALA A 38 1.83 15.47 -23.16
CA ALA A 38 1.32 14.16 -22.75
C ALA A 38 2.41 13.31 -22.07
N GLN A 39 3.64 13.32 -22.59
CA GLN A 39 4.79 12.65 -21.97
C GLN A 39 5.19 13.28 -20.62
N GLN A 40 5.17 14.61 -20.52
CA GLN A 40 5.45 15.33 -19.27
C GLN A 40 4.39 15.10 -18.21
N ILE A 41 3.10 15.07 -18.59
CA ILE A 41 1.99 14.73 -17.69
C ILE A 41 2.20 13.34 -17.10
N TYR A 42 2.59 12.34 -17.90
CA TYR A 42 2.94 11.01 -17.40
C TYR A 42 4.09 11.10 -16.38
N GLN A 43 5.21 11.74 -16.72
CA GLN A 43 6.38 11.78 -15.83
C GLN A 43 6.07 12.51 -14.51
N GLN A 44 5.36 13.63 -14.55
CA GLN A 44 4.94 14.35 -13.34
C GLN A 44 3.95 13.54 -12.49
N SER A 45 3.04 12.80 -13.12
CA SER A 45 2.12 11.91 -12.40
C SER A 45 2.90 10.79 -11.72
N PHE A 46 3.88 10.21 -12.42
CA PHE A 46 4.80 9.23 -11.86
C PHE A 46 5.59 9.80 -10.67
N ASP A 47 6.33 10.90 -10.86
CA ASP A 47 7.13 11.52 -9.80
C ASP A 47 6.29 11.88 -8.56
N LYS A 48 5.04 12.32 -8.77
CA LYS A 48 4.09 12.66 -7.70
C LYS A 48 3.62 11.44 -6.89
N GLU A 49 3.26 10.33 -7.54
CA GLU A 49 2.86 9.10 -6.83
C GLU A 49 4.02 8.51 -5.99
N HIS A 50 5.27 8.81 -6.37
CA HIS A 50 6.47 8.36 -5.65
C HIS A 50 7.02 9.40 -4.67
N ALA A 51 6.40 10.57 -4.55
CA ALA A 51 6.85 11.66 -3.66
C ALA A 51 6.64 11.36 -2.17
N SER A 52 5.76 10.41 -1.83
CA SER A 52 5.47 9.97 -0.46
C SER A 52 6.19 8.68 -0.06
N MET A 53 7.06 8.13 -0.92
CA MET A 53 7.88 6.96 -0.59
C MET A 53 9.08 7.36 0.27
N ASP A 54 9.63 6.38 0.99
CA ASP A 54 10.93 6.52 1.65
C ASP A 54 12.02 6.95 0.62
N PRO A 55 12.96 7.85 0.96
CA PRO A 55 13.97 8.36 0.03
C PRO A 55 14.82 7.28 -0.65
N GLU A 56 15.10 6.16 0.02
CA GLU A 56 15.87 5.05 -0.55
C GLU A 56 15.05 4.35 -1.66
N ARG A 57 13.81 4.00 -1.34
CA ARG A 57 12.84 3.41 -2.28
C ARG A 57 12.51 4.35 -3.44
N GLN A 58 12.40 5.65 -3.15
CA GLN A 58 12.20 6.69 -4.15
C GLN A 58 13.40 6.77 -5.11
N ARG A 59 14.64 6.76 -4.61
CA ARG A 59 15.86 6.72 -5.44
C ARG A 59 15.90 5.46 -6.30
N GLN A 60 15.58 4.30 -5.74
CA GLN A 60 15.53 3.02 -6.45
C GLN A 60 14.54 3.03 -7.61
N VAL A 61 13.30 3.49 -7.40
CA VAL A 61 12.31 3.60 -8.48
C VAL A 61 12.69 4.67 -9.51
N GLN A 62 13.25 5.80 -9.07
CA GLN A 62 13.76 6.84 -9.97
C GLN A 62 14.91 6.33 -10.87
N ILE A 63 15.75 5.38 -10.42
CA ILE A 63 16.79 4.79 -11.28
C ILE A 63 16.18 4.04 -12.46
N THR A 64 15.10 3.27 -12.25
CA THR A 64 14.42 2.61 -13.38
C THR A 64 13.63 3.60 -14.23
N SER A 65 12.97 4.60 -13.64
CA SER A 65 12.30 5.68 -14.38
C SER A 65 13.25 6.47 -15.28
N LYS A 66 14.35 7.00 -14.75
CA LYS A 66 15.35 7.78 -15.50
C LYS A 66 16.04 6.97 -16.61
N ASN A 67 16.20 5.66 -16.41
CA ASN A 67 16.75 4.74 -17.41
C ASN A 67 15.72 4.17 -18.40
N THR A 68 14.43 4.51 -18.27
CA THR A 68 13.39 4.06 -19.19
C THR A 68 12.85 5.23 -19.98
N LYS A 69 13.03 5.20 -21.30
CA LYS A 69 12.42 6.20 -22.19
C LYS A 69 10.96 5.84 -22.45
N VAL A 70 10.05 6.71 -22.03
CA VAL A 70 8.63 6.66 -22.41
C VAL A 70 8.41 7.45 -23.70
N THR A 71 7.71 6.85 -24.67
CA THR A 71 7.31 7.46 -25.94
C THR A 71 5.78 7.46 -26.07
N VAL A 72 5.25 8.34 -26.93
CA VAL A 72 3.83 8.36 -27.32
C VAL A 72 3.73 7.95 -28.77
N GLU A 73 2.99 6.87 -29.05
CA GLU A 73 2.92 6.17 -30.33
C GLU A 73 1.46 5.97 -30.76
N SER A 74 1.25 5.58 -32.02
CA SER A 74 -0.09 5.23 -32.56
C SER A 74 -1.18 6.30 -32.34
N ILE A 75 -0.79 7.57 -32.43
CA ILE A 75 -1.67 8.72 -32.19
C ILE A 75 -2.77 8.78 -33.25
N THR A 76 -4.03 8.74 -32.81
CA THR A 76 -5.23 8.88 -33.64
C THR A 76 -6.16 9.95 -33.08
N THR A 77 -6.94 10.61 -33.95
CA THR A 77 -7.99 11.56 -33.53
C THR A 77 -9.31 10.81 -33.43
N ALA A 78 -9.83 10.63 -32.22
CA ALA A 78 -11.07 9.87 -31.98
C ALA A 78 -12.32 10.73 -32.14
N ARG A 79 -12.26 12.02 -31.77
CA ARG A 79 -13.33 13.01 -31.97
C ARG A 79 -12.73 14.42 -32.02
N SER A 80 -13.28 15.28 -32.87
CA SER A 80 -13.03 16.72 -32.86
C SER A 80 -14.33 17.43 -32.54
N ASP A 81 -14.27 18.46 -31.69
CA ASP A 81 -15.36 19.41 -31.47
C ASP A 81 -14.93 20.75 -32.09
N GLU A 82 -15.58 21.12 -33.19
CA GLU A 82 -15.30 22.36 -33.91
C GLU A 82 -15.77 23.61 -33.16
N SER A 83 -16.70 23.48 -32.20
CA SER A 83 -17.25 24.60 -31.44
C SER A 83 -16.33 25.05 -30.29
N THR A 84 -15.55 24.12 -29.73
CA THR A 84 -14.59 24.37 -28.63
C THR A 84 -13.13 24.25 -29.08
N GLY A 85 -12.88 23.82 -30.31
CA GLY A 85 -11.54 23.50 -30.81
C GLY A 85 -10.89 22.29 -30.12
N ASN A 86 -11.63 21.56 -29.28
CA ASN A 86 -11.14 20.43 -28.50
C ASN A 86 -11.03 19.17 -29.36
N LYS A 87 -9.87 18.51 -29.30
CA LYS A 87 -9.59 17.24 -29.97
C LYS A 87 -9.36 16.14 -28.95
N HIS A 88 -10.22 15.13 -28.99
CA HIS A 88 -10.02 13.87 -28.27
C HIS A 88 -9.12 12.96 -29.10
N CYS A 89 -7.99 12.59 -28.52
CA CYS A 89 -6.91 11.83 -29.12
C CYS A 89 -6.75 10.50 -28.37
N SER A 90 -6.51 9.42 -29.10
CA SER A 90 -6.15 8.12 -28.53
C SER A 90 -4.73 7.76 -28.97
N ALA A 91 -3.92 7.24 -28.06
CA ALA A 91 -2.53 6.87 -28.32
C ALA A 91 -2.10 5.70 -27.44
N VAL A 92 -0.89 5.20 -27.69
CA VAL A 92 -0.22 4.21 -26.86
C VAL A 92 1.00 4.87 -26.23
N LEU A 93 1.11 4.83 -24.90
CA LEU A 93 2.38 5.05 -24.23
C LEU A 93 3.21 3.78 -24.36
N THR A 94 4.46 3.91 -24.77
CA THR A 94 5.41 2.79 -24.90
C THR A 94 6.62 3.07 -24.01
N ALA A 95 7.06 2.10 -23.23
CA ALA A 95 8.22 2.18 -22.36
C ALA A 95 9.10 0.93 -22.55
N VAL A 96 10.31 1.13 -23.09
CA VAL A 96 11.29 0.03 -23.23
C VAL A 96 12.05 -0.09 -21.92
N MET A 97 11.86 -1.22 -21.23
CA MET A 97 12.46 -1.47 -19.92
C MET A 97 13.95 -1.79 -20.07
N PRO A 98 14.83 -1.27 -19.19
CA PRO A 98 16.25 -1.57 -19.25
C PRO A 98 16.53 -3.04 -18.93
N GLN A 99 17.65 -3.56 -19.45
CA GLN A 99 17.99 -4.99 -19.31
C GLN A 99 17.96 -5.48 -17.85
N GLY A 100 17.34 -6.65 -17.67
CA GLY A 100 17.10 -7.24 -16.36
C GLY A 100 16.24 -6.37 -15.43
N ALA A 101 15.24 -5.66 -15.98
CA ALA A 101 14.13 -5.07 -15.24
C ALA A 101 12.82 -5.88 -15.37
N ILE A 102 12.75 -6.78 -16.36
CA ILE A 102 11.65 -7.73 -16.51
C ILE A 102 11.96 -8.98 -15.68
N PRO A 103 11.04 -9.44 -14.81
CA PRO A 103 11.18 -10.71 -14.09
C PRO A 103 11.31 -11.90 -15.05
N THR A 104 12.16 -12.86 -14.71
CA THR A 104 12.26 -14.12 -15.47
C THR A 104 11.21 -15.16 -15.05
N ASP A 105 10.64 -15.00 -13.85
CA ASP A 105 9.61 -15.89 -13.32
C ASP A 105 8.29 -15.77 -14.11
N GLN A 106 7.89 -16.87 -14.75
CA GLN A 106 6.68 -16.92 -15.59
C GLN A 106 5.38 -16.79 -14.80
N ARG A 107 5.34 -17.17 -13.52
CA ARG A 107 4.17 -16.99 -12.66
C ARG A 107 3.99 -15.51 -12.32
N MET A 108 5.07 -14.79 -12.05
CA MET A 108 5.08 -13.34 -11.85
C MET A 108 4.67 -12.60 -13.13
N LEU A 109 5.24 -12.96 -14.29
CA LEU A 109 4.85 -12.38 -15.58
C LEU A 109 3.36 -12.61 -15.89
N ASN A 110 2.86 -13.83 -15.68
CA ASN A 110 1.43 -14.13 -15.88
C ASN A 110 0.53 -13.37 -14.89
N HIS A 111 0.99 -13.13 -13.66
CA HIS A 111 0.27 -12.30 -12.69
C HIS A 111 0.21 -10.83 -13.13
N LEU A 112 1.34 -10.23 -13.51
CA LEU A 112 1.40 -8.86 -14.04
C LEU A 112 0.50 -8.71 -15.27
N ARG A 113 0.60 -9.63 -16.23
CA ARG A 113 -0.24 -9.62 -17.44
C ARG A 113 -1.73 -9.74 -17.09
N GLY A 114 -2.10 -10.72 -16.26
CA GLY A 114 -3.49 -10.91 -15.80
C GLY A 114 -4.07 -9.71 -15.04
N THR A 115 -3.24 -8.96 -14.32
CA THR A 115 -3.64 -7.74 -13.61
C THR A 115 -3.81 -6.56 -14.57
N TYR A 116 -2.84 -6.31 -15.47
CA TYR A 116 -2.75 -5.05 -16.21
C TYR A 116 -3.28 -5.10 -17.65
N GLU A 117 -3.23 -6.24 -18.35
CA GLU A 117 -3.74 -6.35 -19.73
C GLU A 117 -5.24 -6.03 -19.83
N PRO A 118 -6.12 -6.52 -18.92
CA PRO A 118 -7.54 -6.16 -18.94
C PRO A 118 -7.80 -4.66 -18.68
N GLN A 119 -6.83 -3.96 -18.09
CA GLN A 119 -6.90 -2.51 -17.80
C GLN A 119 -6.28 -1.66 -18.93
N GLY A 120 -5.84 -2.27 -20.04
CA GLY A 120 -5.30 -1.58 -21.20
C GLY A 120 -3.79 -1.35 -21.17
N ALA A 121 -3.05 -2.02 -20.27
CA ALA A 121 -1.59 -1.98 -20.23
C ALA A 121 -0.97 -3.38 -20.43
N ALA A 122 -0.12 -3.54 -21.43
CA ALA A 122 0.44 -4.82 -21.84
C ALA A 122 1.96 -4.88 -21.61
N LEU A 123 2.48 -6.10 -21.40
CA LEU A 123 3.91 -6.38 -21.36
C LEU A 123 4.29 -7.28 -22.54
N GLU A 124 5.02 -6.73 -23.50
CA GLU A 124 5.48 -7.38 -24.72
C GLU A 124 7.01 -7.47 -24.71
N GLY A 125 7.55 -8.60 -24.23
CA GLY A 125 9.00 -8.78 -24.10
C GLY A 125 9.61 -7.86 -23.05
N ASP A 126 10.48 -6.94 -23.47
CA ASP A 126 11.04 -5.87 -22.65
C ASP A 126 10.20 -4.57 -22.66
N THR A 127 9.12 -4.54 -23.43
CA THR A 127 8.38 -3.31 -23.71
C THR A 127 7.04 -3.30 -22.98
N VAL A 128 6.82 -2.29 -22.13
CA VAL A 128 5.52 -1.98 -21.53
C VAL A 128 4.75 -1.07 -22.47
N LYS A 129 3.48 -1.34 -22.70
CA LYS A 129 2.57 -0.52 -23.52
C LYS A 129 1.32 -0.15 -22.72
N GLY A 130 0.75 1.02 -23.00
CA GLY A 130 -0.40 1.54 -22.26
C GLY A 130 -1.35 2.34 -23.15
N SER A 131 -2.59 1.90 -23.27
CA SER A 131 -3.61 2.64 -24.03
C SER A 131 -4.05 3.88 -23.26
N VAL A 132 -3.90 5.06 -23.86
CA VAL A 132 -4.25 6.34 -23.26
C VAL A 132 -5.17 7.16 -24.14
N THR A 133 -5.97 8.02 -23.51
CA THR A 133 -6.75 9.05 -24.18
C THR A 133 -6.35 10.39 -23.64
N TYR A 134 -6.06 11.35 -24.51
CA TYR A 134 -5.79 12.73 -24.13
C TYR A 134 -6.64 13.72 -24.91
N THR A 135 -7.00 14.83 -24.29
CA THR A 135 -7.60 15.96 -25.00
C THR A 135 -6.54 17.00 -25.31
N VAL A 136 -6.67 17.67 -26.45
CA VAL A 136 -5.84 18.82 -26.83
C VAL A 136 -6.79 19.97 -27.20
N GLN A 137 -6.69 21.08 -26.49
CA GLN A 137 -7.48 22.29 -26.73
C GLN A 137 -6.58 23.53 -26.57
N ARG A 138 -7.01 24.68 -27.10
CA ARG A 138 -6.36 25.97 -26.78
C ARG A 138 -7.11 26.67 -25.66
N THR A 139 -6.39 27.43 -24.84
CA THR A 139 -6.99 28.40 -23.93
C THR A 139 -7.56 29.59 -24.70
N GLU A 140 -8.69 30.14 -24.27
CA GLU A 140 -9.31 31.31 -24.90
C GLU A 140 -8.46 32.57 -24.72
N ASP A 141 -7.88 32.77 -23.53
CA ASP A 141 -7.15 33.99 -23.17
C ASP A 141 -5.70 34.02 -23.67
N SER A 142 -4.96 32.91 -23.52
CA SER A 142 -3.51 32.85 -23.77
C SER A 142 -3.11 32.14 -25.06
N LYS A 143 -4.07 31.54 -25.81
CA LYS A 143 -3.87 30.65 -26.97
C LYS A 143 -2.98 29.41 -26.69
N GLU A 144 -2.60 29.17 -25.45
CA GLU A 144 -1.71 28.10 -24.99
C GLU A 144 -2.34 26.72 -25.22
N ILE A 145 -1.50 25.71 -25.43
CA ILE A 145 -1.96 24.34 -25.66
C ILE A 145 -2.21 23.68 -24.32
N LEU A 146 -3.47 23.40 -24.01
CA LEU A 146 -3.90 22.61 -22.86
C LEU A 146 -3.98 21.13 -23.26
N VAL A 147 -3.24 20.27 -22.55
CA VAL A 147 -3.38 18.81 -22.68
C VAL A 147 -3.89 18.20 -21.39
N THR A 148 -4.84 17.25 -21.49
CA THR A 148 -5.33 16.45 -20.36
C THR A 148 -5.14 14.98 -20.66
N LEU A 149 -4.42 14.22 -19.83
CA LEU A 149 -4.17 12.78 -20.05
C LEU A 149 -5.06 11.89 -19.14
N THR A 150 -5.62 10.82 -19.71
CA THR A 150 -6.45 9.82 -19.02
C THR A 150 -6.11 8.39 -19.47
N GLY A 151 -6.46 7.39 -18.66
CA GLY A 151 -6.16 5.96 -18.92
C GLY A 151 -4.75 5.50 -18.57
N HIS A 152 -3.83 6.43 -18.28
CA HIS A 152 -2.41 6.15 -18.01
C HIS A 152 -2.12 5.38 -16.71
N LEU A 153 -3.12 5.19 -15.83
CA LEU A 153 -2.93 4.56 -14.52
C LEU A 153 -2.49 3.09 -14.59
N ALA A 154 -3.05 2.30 -15.51
CA ALA A 154 -2.66 0.89 -15.68
C ALA A 154 -1.20 0.76 -16.16
N PHE A 155 -0.79 1.67 -17.05
CA PHE A 155 0.58 1.78 -17.56
C PHE A 155 1.56 2.19 -16.45
N MET A 156 1.21 3.22 -15.67
CA MET A 156 1.98 3.63 -14.49
C MET A 156 2.13 2.49 -13.47
N GLY A 157 1.04 1.76 -13.18
CA GLY A 157 1.06 0.64 -12.22
C GLY A 157 1.98 -0.49 -12.68
N LEU A 158 1.84 -0.96 -13.91
CA LEU A 158 2.71 -1.99 -14.48
C LEU A 158 4.18 -1.55 -14.52
N PHE A 159 4.43 -0.29 -14.88
CA PHE A 159 5.78 0.28 -14.90
C PHE A 159 6.40 0.40 -13.49
N HIS A 160 5.62 0.85 -12.50
CA HIS A 160 6.03 0.89 -11.09
C HIS A 160 6.35 -0.50 -10.55
N ASP A 161 5.49 -1.48 -10.78
CA ASP A 161 5.66 -2.83 -10.24
C ASP A 161 6.91 -3.51 -10.84
N LEU A 162 7.18 -3.33 -12.12
CA LEU A 162 8.44 -3.76 -12.75
C LEU A 162 9.66 -2.99 -12.21
N ALA A 163 9.53 -1.68 -11.98
CA ALA A 163 10.58 -0.86 -11.38
C ALA A 163 10.91 -1.30 -9.93
N MET A 164 9.90 -1.71 -9.16
CA MET A 164 10.06 -2.28 -7.82
C MET A 164 10.65 -3.69 -7.85
N LEU A 165 10.19 -4.57 -8.74
CA LEU A 165 10.68 -5.96 -8.83
C LEU A 165 12.18 -6.02 -9.16
N ARG A 166 12.67 -5.13 -10.05
CA ARG A 166 14.10 -4.98 -10.37
C ARG A 166 14.99 -4.74 -9.14
N VAL A 167 14.43 -4.16 -8.08
CA VAL A 167 15.15 -3.78 -6.85
C VAL A 167 15.25 -4.95 -5.88
N PHE A 168 14.22 -5.80 -5.81
CA PHE A 168 14.24 -6.99 -4.93
C PHE A 168 15.19 -8.08 -5.43
N ASP A 169 15.41 -8.18 -6.74
CA ASP A 169 16.29 -9.19 -7.36
C ASP A 169 17.77 -8.78 -7.44
N LYS A 170 18.16 -7.57 -7.01
CA LYS A 170 19.52 -7.02 -7.20
C LYS A 170 20.11 -6.39 -5.95
N SER A 171 21.42 -6.58 -5.77
CA SER A 171 22.17 -5.99 -4.65
C SER A 171 22.37 -4.48 -4.82
N GLU A 172 22.54 -3.74 -3.71
CA GLU A 172 22.85 -2.31 -3.75
C GLU A 172 24.08 -1.98 -4.61
N ALA A 173 25.08 -2.85 -4.63
CA ALA A 173 26.27 -2.71 -5.45
C ALA A 173 25.97 -2.78 -6.96
N GLU A 174 25.01 -3.61 -7.36
CA GLU A 174 24.52 -3.66 -8.75
C GLU A 174 23.64 -2.45 -9.07
N ILE A 175 22.82 -1.98 -8.12
CA ILE A 175 22.00 -0.78 -8.27
C ILE A 175 22.88 0.46 -8.46
N ALA A 176 23.94 0.63 -7.66
CA ALA A 176 24.92 1.72 -7.81
C ALA A 176 25.62 1.67 -9.18
N LYS A 177 26.04 0.47 -9.61
CA LYS A 177 26.65 0.24 -10.93
C LYS A 177 25.70 0.55 -12.10
N ILE A 178 24.39 0.33 -11.93
CA ILE A 178 23.35 0.68 -12.91
C ILE A 178 23.02 2.18 -12.87
N ALA A 179 23.12 2.83 -11.71
CA ALA A 179 22.91 4.27 -11.54
C ALA A 179 24.08 5.12 -12.08
N GLY A 180 25.24 4.52 -12.33
CA GLY A 180 26.46 5.21 -12.73
C GLY A 180 27.16 5.92 -11.56
N GLU A 181 26.76 5.64 -10.32
CA GLU A 181 27.41 6.17 -9.13
C GLU A 181 28.61 5.29 -8.74
N ALA A 182 29.70 5.94 -8.33
CA ALA A 182 30.87 5.22 -7.82
C ALA A 182 30.46 4.40 -6.57
N PRO A 183 30.90 3.14 -6.45
CA PRO A 183 30.54 2.32 -5.31
C PRO A 183 31.04 2.98 -4.01
N PRO A 184 30.25 2.96 -2.91
CA PRO A 184 30.74 3.40 -1.62
C PRO A 184 31.97 2.57 -1.25
N ALA A 185 33.00 3.23 -0.71
CA ALA A 185 34.25 2.57 -0.35
C ALA A 185 33.97 1.47 0.67
N ALA A 186 34.28 0.22 0.31
CA ALA A 186 34.09 -0.92 1.19
C ALA A 186 34.96 -0.75 2.44
N GLU A 187 34.34 -0.59 3.61
CA GLU A 187 35.05 -0.71 4.88
C GLU A 187 35.60 -2.13 5.00
N ALA A 188 36.93 -2.22 5.06
CA ALA A 188 37.62 -3.50 5.08
C ALA A 188 37.38 -4.21 6.42
N LYS A 189 36.48 -5.19 6.42
CA LYS A 189 36.36 -6.16 7.53
C LYS A 189 37.68 -6.95 7.63
N PRO A 190 38.37 -6.98 8.79
CA PRO A 190 39.59 -7.75 8.95
C PRO A 190 39.35 -9.24 8.67
N ALA A 191 40.33 -9.87 8.01
CA ALA A 191 40.24 -11.28 7.63
C ALA A 191 40.34 -12.21 8.85
N GLU A 192 39.38 -13.12 8.99
CA GLU A 192 39.44 -14.26 9.90
C GLU A 192 39.89 -15.49 9.10
N PRO A 193 40.90 -16.27 9.56
CA PRO A 193 41.57 -17.26 8.72
C PRO A 193 40.75 -18.54 8.48
N SER A 194 40.99 -19.14 7.31
CA SER A 194 40.39 -20.39 6.83
C SER A 194 40.59 -21.59 7.78
N PRO A 195 39.62 -22.52 7.87
CA PRO A 195 39.74 -23.70 8.73
C PRO A 195 40.75 -24.74 8.21
N ALA A 196 41.29 -25.54 9.13
CA ALA A 196 42.15 -26.70 8.86
C ALA A 196 41.42 -28.03 9.19
N GLU A 197 41.96 -29.13 8.67
CA GLU A 197 41.25 -30.38 8.36
C GLU A 197 41.43 -31.53 9.39
N VAL A 198 40.38 -32.35 9.59
CA VAL A 198 40.26 -33.81 9.92
C VAL A 198 41.41 -34.57 10.65
N SER A 199 41.20 -35.37 11.73
CA SER A 199 40.02 -35.54 12.62
C SER A 199 40.28 -36.11 14.05
N PRO A 200 40.48 -37.43 14.32
CA PRO A 200 39.77 -38.02 15.48
C PRO A 200 40.64 -38.69 16.55
N VAL A 201 40.02 -39.10 17.69
CA VAL A 201 40.08 -40.47 18.30
C VAL A 201 39.40 -40.52 19.71
N ALA A 202 38.65 -41.61 19.94
CA ALA A 202 38.22 -42.25 21.21
C ALA A 202 37.37 -41.52 22.29
N GLN A 203 36.16 -42.06 22.51
CA GLN A 203 35.59 -42.26 23.86
C GLN A 203 36.18 -43.55 24.48
N PRO A 204 36.16 -43.73 25.82
CA PRO A 204 35.01 -44.40 26.44
C PRO A 204 34.56 -43.84 27.82
N ALA A 205 33.34 -44.18 28.23
CA ALA A 205 32.80 -44.05 29.60
C ALA A 205 32.86 -45.44 30.31
N PRO A 206 32.24 -45.73 31.50
CA PRO A 206 31.54 -44.88 32.49
C PRO A 206 31.85 -45.19 34.00
N ALA A 207 31.39 -44.35 34.93
CA ALA A 207 31.04 -44.66 36.34
C ALA A 207 30.26 -43.46 36.94
N VAL A 208 29.00 -43.51 37.41
CA VAL A 208 28.32 -44.27 38.49
C VAL A 208 28.29 -43.54 39.86
N ALA A 209 27.05 -43.35 40.37
CA ALA A 209 26.60 -43.10 41.76
C ALA A 209 26.68 -41.69 42.42
N THR A 210 25.48 -41.16 42.73
CA THR A 210 24.98 -40.75 44.07
C THR A 210 25.94 -40.01 45.03
N SER A 211 25.65 -38.82 45.59
CA SER A 211 24.52 -38.58 46.53
C SER A 211 24.34 -37.09 46.86
N ALA A 212 23.13 -36.67 47.26
CA ALA A 212 22.93 -35.46 48.06
C ALA A 212 23.19 -35.75 49.56
N PRO A 213 23.43 -34.73 50.41
CA PRO A 213 22.27 -34.20 51.13
C PRO A 213 22.25 -32.67 51.40
N THR A 214 21.03 -32.23 51.67
CA THR A 214 20.53 -31.05 52.39
C THR A 214 21.51 -30.32 53.33
N ASN A 215 21.53 -28.97 53.28
CA ASN A 215 21.09 -28.16 54.43
C ASN A 215 20.92 -26.64 54.17
N THR A 216 19.78 -26.15 54.67
CA THR A 216 19.59 -24.87 55.41
C THR A 216 20.04 -23.54 54.80
N ALA A 217 19.04 -22.74 54.41
CA ALA A 217 19.17 -21.29 54.19
C ALA A 217 19.34 -20.50 55.50
N PRO A 218 19.97 -19.32 55.43
CA PRO A 218 19.38 -18.13 56.04
C PRO A 218 19.13 -17.02 55.01
N ALA A 219 18.10 -16.19 55.26
CA ALA A 219 17.77 -15.04 54.42
C ALA A 219 18.72 -13.86 54.66
N ALA A 220 19.12 -13.16 53.59
CA ALA A 220 19.72 -11.83 53.66
C ALA A 220 19.34 -10.96 52.45
N ALA A 221 18.95 -9.72 52.76
CA ALA A 221 18.63 -8.56 51.93
C ALA A 221 18.84 -8.58 50.40
N SER A 222 17.82 -8.09 49.71
CA SER A 222 17.84 -7.68 48.30
C SER A 222 18.83 -6.53 48.03
N VAL A 223 19.74 -6.73 47.08
CA VAL A 223 20.57 -5.68 46.47
C VAL A 223 20.05 -5.40 45.06
N PRO A 224 19.73 -4.14 44.68
CA PRO A 224 19.31 -3.84 43.32
C PRO A 224 20.50 -3.91 42.35
N PRO A 225 20.39 -4.59 41.19
CA PRO A 225 21.42 -4.52 40.16
C PRO A 225 21.51 -3.10 39.56
N PRO A 226 22.70 -2.67 39.10
CA PRO A 226 22.93 -1.30 38.64
C PRO A 226 22.18 -1.00 37.33
N ALA A 227 21.90 0.29 37.12
CA ALA A 227 21.25 0.79 35.92
C ALA A 227 22.06 0.47 34.67
N ASN A 228 21.54 -0.43 33.84
CA ASN A 228 21.97 -0.60 32.46
C ASN A 228 20.80 -1.11 31.60
N VAL A 229 20.00 -0.18 31.06
CA VAL A 229 19.17 -0.45 29.89
C VAL A 229 19.63 0.52 28.81
N THR A 230 20.48 -0.01 27.93
CA THR A 230 20.91 0.65 26.71
C THR A 230 19.71 1.00 25.83
N ALA A 231 19.82 2.12 25.14
CA ALA A 231 18.82 2.75 24.29
C ALA A 231 17.95 1.82 23.43
N ASP A 232 16.67 2.23 23.31
CA ASP A 232 15.68 1.92 22.30
C ASP A 232 15.99 0.82 21.27
N ALA A 233 15.31 -0.31 21.44
CA ALA A 233 14.79 -1.01 20.27
C ALA A 233 13.66 -0.15 19.67
N THR A 234 13.92 0.49 18.52
CA THR A 234 12.95 1.31 17.78
C THR A 234 11.81 0.46 17.22
N THR A 235 10.89 0.08 18.10
CA THR A 235 9.61 -0.52 17.72
C THR A 235 8.77 0.54 17.03
N VAL A 236 8.71 0.46 15.70
CA VAL A 236 7.86 1.34 14.86
C VAL A 236 6.41 1.17 15.32
N THR A 237 5.97 2.10 16.15
CA THR A 237 4.68 2.03 16.84
C THR A 237 3.66 2.77 16.00
N VAL A 238 2.80 2.03 15.30
CA VAL A 238 1.71 2.60 14.50
C VAL A 238 0.82 3.46 15.40
N PRO A 239 0.69 4.79 15.14
CA PRO A 239 -0.06 5.68 16.01
C PRO A 239 -1.53 5.25 16.17
N HIS A 240 -1.98 5.10 17.41
CA HIS A 240 -3.30 4.55 17.77
C HIS A 240 -4.03 5.40 18.80
N LEU A 241 -5.35 5.17 18.93
CA LEU A 241 -6.22 5.84 19.90
C LEU A 241 -6.44 5.02 21.19
N CYS A 242 -5.71 3.92 21.39
CA CYS A 242 -5.79 3.12 22.61
C CYS A 242 -5.13 3.83 23.79
N THR A 243 -5.74 3.68 24.97
CA THR A 243 -5.18 4.15 26.25
C THR A 243 -4.01 3.27 26.69
N ALA A 244 -3.21 3.73 27.66
CA ALA A 244 -2.07 2.98 28.19
C ALA A 244 -2.43 1.63 28.87
N ALA A 245 -3.71 1.40 29.19
CA ALA A 245 -4.22 0.15 29.77
C ALA A 245 -4.79 -0.83 28.71
N GLU A 246 -4.79 -0.43 27.43
CA GLU A 246 -5.31 -1.22 26.32
C GLU A 246 -4.20 -1.59 25.32
N THR A 247 -4.35 -2.73 24.64
CA THR A 247 -3.47 -3.14 23.54
C THR A 247 -4.15 -2.87 22.20
N PRO A 248 -3.50 -2.22 21.22
CA PRO A 248 -4.08 -2.08 19.90
C PRO A 248 -4.09 -3.43 19.15
N ILE A 249 -5.26 -3.83 18.65
CA ILE A 249 -5.41 -4.94 17.69
C ILE A 249 -5.74 -4.46 16.27
N PHE A 250 -6.14 -3.20 16.12
CA PHE A 250 -6.19 -2.51 14.84
C PHE A 250 -5.81 -1.06 15.05
N ALA A 251 -5.00 -0.49 14.15
CA ALA A 251 -4.73 0.94 14.12
C ALA A 251 -4.32 1.36 12.71
N CYS A 252 -4.93 2.41 12.15
CA CYS A 252 -4.43 3.04 10.94
C CYS A 252 -4.87 4.51 10.77
N SER A 253 -4.12 5.26 9.97
CA SER A 253 -4.54 6.53 9.40
C SER A 253 -5.36 6.30 8.13
N THR A 254 -6.44 7.06 7.97
CA THR A 254 -7.29 7.14 6.77
C THR A 254 -7.08 8.47 6.03
N GLY A 255 -5.91 9.10 6.24
CA GLY A 255 -5.54 10.40 5.69
C GLY A 255 -6.15 11.59 6.43
N LYS A 256 -7.40 11.49 6.88
CA LYS A 256 -8.09 12.55 7.66
C LYS A 256 -8.43 12.13 9.08
N LYS A 257 -8.59 10.83 9.32
CA LYS A 257 -8.96 10.28 10.63
C LYS A 257 -8.07 9.11 11.00
N ARG A 258 -7.77 8.95 12.28
CA ARG A 258 -7.16 7.75 12.86
C ARG A 258 -8.29 6.86 13.37
N ALA A 259 -8.30 5.59 12.99
CA ALA A 259 -9.20 4.58 13.53
C ALA A 259 -8.39 3.55 14.32
N SER A 260 -8.94 3.04 15.42
CA SER A 260 -8.29 2.00 16.23
C SER A 260 -9.30 1.06 16.86
N VAL A 261 -8.93 -0.21 17.00
CA VAL A 261 -9.61 -1.18 17.86
C VAL A 261 -8.63 -1.62 18.94
N CYS A 262 -9.07 -1.50 20.18
CA CYS A 262 -8.27 -1.66 21.38
C CYS A 262 -8.83 -2.82 22.21
N THR A 263 -8.00 -3.80 22.57
CA THR A 263 -8.36 -4.82 23.58
C THR A 263 -7.98 -4.33 24.97
N GLY A 264 -8.89 -4.47 25.92
CA GLY A 264 -8.65 -4.17 27.32
C GLY A 264 -9.26 -5.23 28.24
N ARG A 265 -9.12 -5.03 29.55
CA ARG A 265 -9.88 -5.78 30.56
C ARG A 265 -10.57 -4.82 31.50
N ALA A 266 -11.87 -4.99 31.70
CA ALA A 266 -12.63 -4.28 32.73
C ALA A 266 -13.44 -5.31 33.53
N SER A 267 -13.35 -5.22 34.87
CA SER A 267 -14.06 -6.10 35.80
C SER A 267 -13.91 -7.60 35.50
N GLY A 268 -12.71 -8.02 35.08
CA GLY A 268 -12.38 -9.41 34.74
C GLY A 268 -12.75 -9.86 33.32
N ASN A 269 -13.56 -9.09 32.59
CA ASN A 269 -14.01 -9.43 31.24
C ASN A 269 -13.13 -8.81 30.15
N GLU A 270 -13.03 -9.48 29.01
CA GLU A 270 -12.39 -8.93 27.81
C GLU A 270 -13.27 -7.83 27.20
N GLN A 271 -12.63 -6.69 26.92
CA GLN A 271 -13.25 -5.49 26.37
C GLN A 271 -12.66 -5.21 25.01
N LEU A 272 -13.50 -4.80 24.07
CA LEU A 272 -13.09 -4.22 22.81
C LEU A 272 -13.58 -2.78 22.79
N THR A 273 -12.72 -1.85 22.40
CA THR A 273 -13.08 -0.45 22.20
C THR A 273 -12.69 -0.02 20.80
N TYR A 274 -13.67 0.35 19.97
CA TYR A 274 -13.44 1.07 18.73
C TYR A 274 -13.36 2.57 19.02
N ARG A 275 -12.36 3.24 18.46
CA ARG A 275 -12.21 4.70 18.51
C ARG A 275 -11.89 5.26 17.13
N ILE A 276 -12.44 6.43 16.84
CA ILE A 276 -12.05 7.24 15.68
C ILE A 276 -11.91 8.71 16.10
N ALA A 277 -10.93 9.40 15.52
CA ALA A 277 -10.57 10.80 15.78
C ALA A 277 -10.02 11.43 14.49
N PRO A 278 -10.11 12.76 14.29
CA PRO A 278 -9.20 13.47 13.39
C PRO A 278 -7.73 13.19 13.78
N LEU A 279 -6.77 13.27 12.84
CA LEU A 279 -5.38 12.87 13.10
C LEU A 279 -4.73 13.57 14.30
N ASP A 280 -5.03 14.85 14.48
CA ASP A 280 -4.53 15.69 15.58
C ASP A 280 -5.68 16.19 16.49
N GLY A 281 -6.81 15.48 16.46
CA GLY A 281 -8.03 15.84 17.21
C GLY A 281 -8.32 14.92 18.39
N THR A 282 -9.34 15.29 19.17
CA THR A 282 -9.92 14.41 20.19
C THR A 282 -10.75 13.29 19.56
N VAL A 283 -11.03 12.24 20.32
CA VAL A 283 -11.89 11.13 19.90
C VAL A 283 -13.30 11.65 19.60
N GLU A 284 -13.71 11.58 18.34
CA GLU A 284 -15.06 11.99 17.89
C GLU A 284 -16.11 10.91 18.17
N MET A 285 -15.68 9.64 18.27
CA MET A 285 -16.54 8.52 18.62
C MET A 285 -15.74 7.41 19.29
N GLU A 286 -16.22 6.97 20.44
CA GLU A 286 -15.84 5.75 21.14
C GLU A 286 -17.04 4.79 21.14
N TYR A 287 -16.78 3.48 20.97
CA TYR A 287 -17.79 2.44 21.09
C TYR A 287 -17.20 1.16 21.69
N PRO A 288 -17.86 0.50 22.66
CA PRO A 288 -19.10 0.92 23.33
C PRO A 288 -18.81 1.99 24.38
N SER A 289 -19.62 3.05 24.42
CA SER A 289 -19.42 4.24 25.28
C SER A 289 -19.79 4.00 26.76
N GLY A 290 -19.38 2.86 27.33
CA GLY A 290 -19.78 2.42 28.67
C GLY A 290 -19.18 1.08 29.12
N GLY A 291 -18.12 0.58 28.48
CA GLY A 291 -17.44 -0.65 28.93
C GLY A 291 -18.28 -1.94 28.82
N ALA A 292 -19.19 -2.00 27.84
CA ALA A 292 -19.92 -3.23 27.53
C ALA A 292 -18.96 -4.28 26.95
N GLY A 293 -19.00 -5.50 27.49
CA GLY A 293 -18.06 -6.57 27.13
C GLY A 293 -18.06 -6.89 25.63
N ALA A 294 -16.89 -7.32 25.12
CA ALA A 294 -16.65 -7.48 23.69
C ALA A 294 -17.73 -8.27 22.95
N ALA A 295 -18.18 -9.40 23.52
CA ALA A 295 -19.15 -10.31 22.91
C ALA A 295 -20.59 -9.77 22.80
N SER A 296 -20.97 -8.74 23.58
CA SER A 296 -22.30 -8.11 23.48
C SER A 296 -22.32 -6.85 22.62
N ALA A 297 -21.17 -6.23 22.40
CA ALA A 297 -21.02 -5.02 21.60
C ALA A 297 -20.57 -5.30 20.14
N PHE A 298 -19.81 -6.37 19.89
CA PHE A 298 -19.23 -6.65 18.58
C PHE A 298 -19.60 -8.03 18.04
N GLN A 299 -19.68 -8.09 16.71
CA GLN A 299 -19.76 -9.30 15.92
C GLN A 299 -18.44 -9.45 15.13
N ARG A 300 -18.11 -10.67 14.73
CA ARG A 300 -16.94 -11.01 13.89
C ARG A 300 -17.40 -11.61 12.56
N GLY A 301 -16.58 -11.51 11.53
CA GLY A 301 -16.83 -12.20 10.27
C GLY A 301 -15.55 -12.42 9.48
N SER A 302 -15.66 -13.27 8.47
CA SER A 302 -14.64 -13.49 7.45
C SER A 302 -15.35 -13.69 6.11
N GLN A 303 -14.84 -13.08 5.06
CA GLN A 303 -15.44 -13.14 3.73
C GLN A 303 -14.33 -13.14 2.66
N VAL A 304 -14.52 -13.91 1.59
CA VAL A 304 -13.73 -13.74 0.36
C VAL A 304 -14.37 -12.61 -0.46
N VAL A 305 -13.63 -11.54 -0.72
CA VAL A 305 -14.08 -10.41 -1.55
C VAL A 305 -13.87 -10.69 -3.03
N GLN A 306 -14.37 -9.79 -3.90
CA GLN A 306 -14.40 -10.02 -5.36
C GLN A 306 -13.02 -10.22 -6.00
N ASP A 307 -11.95 -9.70 -5.38
CA ASP A 307 -10.57 -9.88 -5.80
C ASP A 307 -9.96 -11.25 -5.37
N GLY A 308 -10.74 -12.11 -4.71
CA GLY A 308 -10.31 -13.42 -4.22
C GLY A 308 -9.60 -13.38 -2.86
N THR A 309 -9.37 -12.21 -2.28
CA THR A 309 -8.71 -12.06 -0.97
C THR A 309 -9.66 -12.41 0.17
N ALA A 310 -9.18 -13.16 1.16
CA ALA A 310 -9.88 -13.30 2.44
C ALA A 310 -9.72 -12.01 3.26
N VAL A 311 -10.85 -11.44 3.70
CA VAL A 311 -10.89 -10.33 4.65
C VAL A 311 -11.55 -10.77 5.94
N ASN A 312 -10.85 -10.52 7.05
CA ASN A 312 -11.34 -10.75 8.40
C ASN A 312 -11.84 -9.40 8.95
N PHE A 313 -12.99 -9.41 9.61
CA PHE A 313 -13.63 -8.17 10.05
C PHE A 313 -14.29 -8.26 11.41
N LEU A 314 -14.35 -7.10 12.05
CA LEU A 314 -15.05 -6.82 13.29
C LEU A 314 -16.15 -5.80 12.98
N SER A 315 -17.39 -6.08 13.35
CA SER A 315 -18.52 -5.17 13.12
C SER A 315 -19.28 -4.85 14.39
N PHE A 316 -19.93 -3.69 14.41
CA PHE A 316 -20.87 -3.30 15.45
C PHE A 316 -21.93 -2.36 14.89
N ASP A 317 -23.09 -2.36 15.56
CA ASP A 317 -24.22 -1.52 15.21
C ASP A 317 -24.38 -0.38 16.23
N LYS A 318 -24.49 0.85 15.73
CA LYS A 318 -24.71 2.06 16.53
C LYS A 318 -25.80 2.89 15.88
N SER A 319 -26.99 2.89 16.50
CA SER A 319 -28.22 3.45 15.91
C SER A 319 -28.54 2.78 14.56
N ASN A 320 -28.73 3.54 13.48
CA ASN A 320 -28.99 3.01 12.13
C ASN A 320 -27.71 2.81 11.28
N TYR A 321 -26.53 2.88 11.91
CA TYR A 321 -25.24 2.67 11.26
C TYR A 321 -24.61 1.35 11.70
N ARG A 322 -24.08 0.60 10.72
CA ARG A 322 -23.18 -0.53 10.93
C ARG A 322 -21.76 -0.07 10.59
N TYR A 323 -20.85 -0.24 11.52
CA TYR A 323 -19.42 0.01 11.32
C TYR A 323 -18.74 -1.34 11.15
N VAL A 324 -17.87 -1.47 10.15
CA VAL A 324 -17.12 -2.70 9.88
C VAL A 324 -15.65 -2.36 9.72
N VAL A 325 -14.85 -2.71 10.73
CA VAL A 325 -13.38 -2.65 10.68
C VAL A 325 -12.90 -3.92 10.02
N TYR A 326 -12.21 -3.79 8.89
CA TYR A 326 -11.78 -4.93 8.10
C TYR A 326 -10.27 -4.93 7.88
N ALA A 327 -9.71 -6.13 7.73
CA ALA A 327 -8.33 -6.37 7.34
C ALA A 327 -8.24 -7.63 6.48
N GLY A 328 -7.71 -7.48 5.27
CA GLY A 328 -7.21 -8.59 4.47
C GLY A 328 -5.91 -9.13 5.04
N ASP A 329 -5.65 -10.41 4.80
CA ASP A 329 -4.41 -11.06 5.20
C ASP A 329 -3.21 -10.58 4.35
N GLY A 330 -2.00 -10.70 4.90
CA GLY A 330 -0.76 -10.25 4.26
C GLY A 330 -0.41 -8.77 4.48
N GLN A 331 0.82 -8.39 4.14
CA GLN A 331 1.34 -7.04 4.39
C GLN A 331 0.56 -5.97 3.61
N ASN A 332 0.17 -6.30 2.38
CA ASN A 332 -0.61 -5.46 1.45
C ASN A 332 -2.14 -5.71 1.54
N GLY A 333 -2.62 -6.49 2.52
CA GLY A 333 -4.05 -6.79 2.66
C GLY A 333 -4.89 -5.51 2.87
N ARG A 334 -6.03 -5.41 2.17
CA ARG A 334 -6.94 -4.24 2.25
C ARG A 334 -7.39 -4.03 3.69
N LYS A 335 -7.07 -2.88 4.29
CA LYS A 335 -7.45 -2.52 5.67
C LYS A 335 -8.24 -1.21 5.68
N GLY A 336 -9.20 -1.09 6.59
CA GLY A 336 -9.98 0.15 6.73
C GLY A 336 -11.24 -0.01 7.58
N VAL A 337 -12.14 0.98 7.46
CA VAL A 337 -13.46 0.98 8.10
C VAL A 337 -14.55 1.29 7.07
N VAL A 338 -15.44 0.34 6.82
CA VAL A 338 -16.68 0.60 6.09
C VAL A 338 -17.73 1.13 7.06
N VAL A 339 -18.49 2.15 6.63
CA VAL A 339 -19.69 2.60 7.32
C VAL A 339 -20.89 2.38 6.41
N GLU A 340 -21.85 1.61 6.88
CA GLU A 340 -23.14 1.38 6.23
C GLU A 340 -24.25 2.08 7.02
N GLN A 341 -25.20 2.68 6.32
CA GLN A 341 -26.42 3.24 6.91
C GLN A 341 -27.63 2.53 6.31
N SER A 342 -28.47 1.95 7.16
CA SER A 342 -29.65 1.18 6.72
C SER A 342 -29.34 0.12 5.65
N GLY A 343 -28.20 -0.57 5.77
CA GLY A 343 -27.76 -1.61 4.82
C GLY A 343 -27.10 -1.11 3.52
N LYS A 344 -26.89 0.21 3.36
CA LYS A 344 -26.18 0.80 2.21
C LYS A 344 -24.83 1.37 2.66
N ARG A 345 -23.74 1.03 1.95
CA ARG A 345 -22.42 1.67 2.15
C ARG A 345 -22.50 3.18 1.91
N ILE A 346 -22.11 3.96 2.91
CA ILE A 346 -22.02 5.44 2.85
C ILE A 346 -20.59 5.96 2.96
N ALA A 347 -19.65 5.17 3.50
CA ALA A 347 -18.23 5.49 3.50
C ALA A 347 -17.36 4.21 3.44
N ASP A 348 -16.19 4.35 2.84
CA ASP A 348 -15.09 3.37 2.85
C ASP A 348 -13.81 4.13 3.25
N LEU A 349 -13.45 4.04 4.54
CA LEU A 349 -12.30 4.74 5.12
C LEU A 349 -11.08 3.82 5.06
N ARG A 350 -10.47 3.73 3.88
CA ARG A 350 -9.27 2.93 3.63
C ARG A 350 -8.07 3.46 4.39
N CYS A 351 -7.22 2.58 4.89
CA CYS A 351 -5.94 2.95 5.48
C CYS A 351 -4.99 3.51 4.41
N GLN A 352 -4.27 4.59 4.72
CA GLN A 352 -3.39 5.34 3.80
C GLN A 352 -1.91 5.36 4.25
N SER A 353 -1.60 4.71 5.37
CA SER A 353 -0.26 4.59 5.96
C SER A 353 -0.06 3.16 6.44
N ASP A 354 1.09 2.89 7.06
CA ASP A 354 1.27 1.70 7.90
C ASP A 354 0.08 1.49 8.83
N ALA A 355 -0.40 0.25 8.82
CA ALA A 355 -1.66 -0.15 9.44
C ALA A 355 -1.45 -1.45 10.21
N LEU A 356 -1.51 -1.35 11.54
CA LEU A 356 -1.54 -2.49 12.43
C LEU A 356 -2.87 -3.21 12.25
N SER A 357 -2.82 -4.52 11.99
CA SER A 357 -3.96 -5.40 12.19
C SER A 357 -3.50 -6.71 12.84
N ARG A 358 -4.23 -7.10 13.87
CA ARG A 358 -4.22 -8.39 14.56
C ARG A 358 -5.66 -8.92 14.65
N ILE A 359 -6.49 -8.59 13.66
CA ILE A 359 -7.87 -9.07 13.52
C ILE A 359 -7.82 -10.53 13.05
N ASP A 360 -7.51 -11.43 13.99
CA ASP A 360 -7.40 -12.88 13.76
C ASP A 360 -8.75 -13.57 14.06
N PRO A 361 -9.31 -14.39 13.15
CA PRO A 361 -10.60 -15.06 13.34
C PRO A 361 -10.65 -16.00 14.55
N ALA A 362 -9.55 -16.68 14.87
CA ALA A 362 -9.48 -17.62 15.99
C ALA A 362 -9.32 -16.90 17.33
N GLN A 363 -8.64 -15.74 17.36
CA GLN A 363 -8.64 -14.85 18.52
C GLN A 363 -10.03 -14.29 18.78
N LEU A 364 -10.68 -13.69 17.77
CA LEU A 364 -12.04 -13.14 17.91
C LEU A 364 -13.08 -14.20 18.28
N GLN A 365 -12.89 -15.45 17.85
CA GLN A 365 -13.73 -16.57 18.27
C GLN A 365 -13.57 -16.92 19.75
N LYS A 366 -12.34 -16.90 20.28
CA LYS A 366 -12.06 -17.15 21.71
C LYS A 366 -12.67 -16.08 22.61
N SER A 367 -12.73 -14.84 22.14
CA SER A 367 -13.38 -13.71 22.81
C SER A 367 -14.92 -13.79 22.83
N GLY A 368 -15.52 -14.84 22.26
CA GLY A 368 -16.96 -15.10 22.33
C GLY A 368 -17.83 -14.29 21.37
N LEU A 369 -17.25 -13.60 20.38
CA LEU A 369 -18.01 -12.78 19.44
C LEU A 369 -18.90 -13.64 18.53
N SER A 370 -20.14 -13.20 18.39
CA SER A 370 -21.12 -13.76 17.46
C SER A 370 -20.74 -13.49 15.99
N LEU A 371 -21.22 -14.33 15.07
CA LEU A 371 -20.93 -14.20 13.65
C LEU A 371 -21.86 -13.17 13.00
N ASP A 372 -21.29 -12.15 12.34
CA ASP A 372 -22.04 -11.26 11.45
C ASP A 372 -22.25 -11.95 10.11
N SER A 373 -23.50 -12.32 9.81
CA SER A 373 -23.90 -12.96 8.55
C SER A 373 -24.15 -11.98 7.40
N ARG A 374 -24.08 -10.66 7.65
CA ARG A 374 -24.33 -9.63 6.63
C ARG A 374 -23.10 -9.46 5.75
N THR A 375 -23.26 -9.64 4.44
CA THR A 375 -22.19 -9.43 3.44
C THR A 375 -21.53 -8.06 3.60
N LEU A 376 -20.20 -8.03 3.50
CA LEU A 376 -19.38 -6.83 3.49
C LEU A 376 -19.11 -6.39 2.04
N GLN A 377 -19.44 -5.14 1.71
CA GLN A 377 -19.31 -4.59 0.36
C GLN A 377 -18.01 -3.78 0.18
N LEU A 378 -16.93 -4.49 -0.18
CA LEU A 378 -15.63 -3.91 -0.53
C LEU A 378 -15.42 -3.79 -2.05
N GLN A 379 -16.19 -2.91 -2.69
CA GLN A 379 -15.84 -2.30 -3.97
C GLN A 379 -14.72 -1.27 -3.72
#